data_AF-A0A9D1Y5C2-F1
#
_entry.id   AF-A0A9D1Y5C2-F1
#
_cell.length_a   1.000
_cell.length_b   1.000
_cell.length_c   1.000
_cell.angle_alpha   90.00
_cell.angle_beta   90.00
_cell.angle_gamma   90.00
#
_symmetry.space_group_name_H-M   'P 1'
#
loop_
_entity.id
_entity.type
_entity.pdbx_description
1 polymer ?
#
loop_
_entity_poly.entity_id
_entity_poly.type
_entity_poly.pdbx_seq_one_letter_code
_entity_poly.pdbx_strand_id
1 'polypeptide(L)'
;SLALYTLQQGLSLRFANQAVALVVGLCGSFLGLLSLLFPVGIQRCFPWGYYGLLLLVQMHWEEATRITTFSWRTPEPLDVLLLVMWWVAFGVIGYGLFARKEE
;
A
#
# COMPACT_ATOMS: atom_id res chain seq x y z
N SER A 1 0.70 1.94 -7.82
CA SER A 1 0.48 0.48 -7.64
C SER A 1 -0.87 0.09 -8.21
N LEU A 2 -0.95 -0.96 -9.02
CA LEU A 2 -2.21 -1.48 -9.56
C LEU A 2 -3.18 -1.95 -8.46
N ALA A 3 -2.66 -2.42 -7.31
CA ALA A 3 -3.43 -2.81 -6.12
C ALA A 3 -4.34 -1.69 -5.60
N LEU A 4 -3.80 -0.48 -5.46
CA LEU A 4 -4.57 0.64 -4.94
C LEU A 4 -5.55 1.19 -5.96
N TYR A 5 -5.20 1.14 -7.26
CA TYR A 5 -6.14 1.47 -8.32
C TYR A 5 -7.34 0.53 -8.33
N THR A 6 -7.14 -0.79 -8.19
CA THR A 6 -8.26 -1.75 -8.12
C THR A 6 -9.14 -1.51 -6.89
N LEU A 7 -8.55 -1.15 -5.75
CA LEU A 7 -9.31 -0.79 -4.55
C LEU A 7 -10.14 0.49 -4.75
N GLN A 8 -9.53 1.55 -5.30
CA GLN A 8 -10.23 2.81 -5.57
C GLN A 8 -11.33 2.64 -6.61
N GLN A 9 -11.09 1.86 -7.66
CA GLN A 9 -12.09 1.52 -8.67
C GLN A 9 -13.27 0.77 -8.06
N GLY A 10 -13.00 -0.22 -7.21
CA GLY A 10 -14.05 -0.96 -6.48
C GLY A 10 -14.89 -0.05 -5.58
N LEU A 11 -14.27 0.87 -4.86
CA LEU A 11 -14.97 1.85 -4.01
C LEU A 11 -15.85 2.81 -4.84
N SER A 12 -15.31 3.35 -5.93
CA SER A 12 -16.03 4.27 -6.83
C SER A 12 -17.22 3.62 -7.52
N LEU A 13 -17.14 2.33 -7.83
CA LEU A 13 -18.28 1.57 -8.39
C LEU A 13 -19.27 1.13 -7.30
N ARG A 14 -18.83 0.94 -6.05
CA ARG A 14 -19.70 0.54 -4.94
C ARG A 14 -20.57 1.68 -4.43
N PHE A 15 -20.00 2.88 -4.35
CA PHE A 15 -20.64 4.09 -3.83
C PHE A 15 -20.74 5.15 -4.92
N ALA A 16 -21.94 5.68 -5.16
CA ALA A 16 -22.13 6.81 -6.07
C ALA A 16 -21.38 8.07 -5.60
N ASN A 17 -21.13 8.19 -4.29
CA ASN A 17 -20.34 9.29 -3.73
C ASN A 17 -18.84 8.97 -3.78
N GLN A 18 -18.15 9.60 -4.73
CA GLN A 18 -16.70 9.50 -4.92
C GLN A 18 -15.89 10.02 -3.73
N ALA A 19 -16.47 10.86 -2.86
CA ALA A 19 -15.81 11.32 -1.65
C ALA A 19 -15.39 10.16 -0.73
N VAL A 20 -16.12 9.05 -0.74
CA VAL A 20 -15.78 7.86 0.06
C VAL A 20 -14.46 7.26 -0.42
N ALA A 21 -14.28 7.09 -1.73
CA ALA A 21 -13.04 6.58 -2.29
C ALA A 21 -11.85 7.51 -2.00
N LEU A 22 -12.07 8.83 -2.05
CA LEU A 22 -11.06 9.84 -1.72
C LEU A 22 -10.64 9.79 -0.25
N VAL A 23 -11.61 9.77 0.67
CA VAL A 23 -11.33 9.70 2.12
C VAL A 23 -10.59 8.40 2.47
N VAL A 24 -11.01 7.26 1.93
CA VAL A 24 -10.31 5.98 2.14
C VAL A 24 -8.89 6.03 1.58
N GLY A 25 -8.70 6.60 0.40
CA GLY A 25 -7.37 6.80 -0.18
C GLY A 25 -6.48 7.67 0.71
N LEU A 26 -7.01 8.77 1.22
CA LEU A 26 -6.29 9.70 2.09
C LEU A 26 -5.92 9.05 3.44
N CYS A 27 -6.90 8.46 4.13
CA CYS A 27 -6.67 7.75 5.40
C CYS A 27 -5.67 6.60 5.21
N GLY A 28 -5.82 5.80 4.15
CA GLY A 28 -4.91 4.72 3.83
C GLY A 28 -3.48 5.21 3.58
N SER A 29 -3.32 6.32 2.87
CA SER A 29 -2.01 6.92 2.60
C SER A 29 -1.35 7.45 3.88
N PHE A 30 -2.13 8.09 4.75
CA PHE A 30 -1.65 8.55 6.05
C PHE A 30 -1.22 7.38 6.95
N LEU A 31 -2.01 6.30 7.01
CA LEU A 31 -1.64 5.07 7.72
C LEU A 31 -0.39 4.42 7.12
N GLY A 32 -0.27 4.40 5.79
CA GLY A 32 0.92 3.92 5.09
C GLY A 32 2.18 4.69 5.49
N LEU A 33 2.09 6.02 5.57
CA LEU A 33 3.20 6.86 6.04
C LEU A 33 3.54 6.60 7.51
N LEU A 34 2.53 6.55 8.39
CA LEU A 34 2.75 6.25 9.81
C LEU A 34 3.35 4.87 10.02
N SER A 35 3.02 3.89 9.18
CA SER A 35 3.58 2.55 9.27
C SER A 35 5.11 2.53 9.16
N LEU A 36 5.72 3.50 8.48
CA LEU A 36 7.17 3.61 8.33
C LEU A 36 7.89 3.89 9.67
N LEU A 37 7.17 4.37 10.68
CA LEU A 37 7.67 4.56 12.03
C LEU A 37 7.71 3.25 12.84
N PHE A 38 7.11 2.18 12.31
CA PHE A 38 7.00 0.88 12.96
C PHE A 38 7.87 -0.19 12.26
N PRO A 39 8.15 -1.33 12.92
CA PRO A 39 8.85 -2.45 12.31
C PRO A 39 8.19 -2.95 11.01
N VAL A 40 9.01 -3.54 10.13
CA VAL A 40 8.62 -4.08 8.82
C VAL A 40 7.39 -5.00 8.88
N GLY A 41 7.25 -5.80 9.95
CA GLY A 41 6.09 -6.66 10.14
C GLY A 41 4.75 -5.91 10.18
N ILE A 42 4.72 -4.73 10.79
CA ILE A 42 3.52 -3.88 10.85
C ILE A 42 3.27 -3.19 9.51
N GLN A 43 4.33 -2.77 8.81
CA GLN A 43 4.22 -2.15 7.49
C GLN A 43 3.54 -3.06 6.46
N ARG A 44 3.84 -4.37 6.51
CA ARG A 44 3.26 -5.39 5.60
C ARG A 44 1.74 -5.54 5.72
N CYS A 45 1.17 -5.18 6.88
CA CYS A 45 -0.27 -5.25 7.12
C CYS A 45 -1.07 -4.18 6.38
N PHE A 46 -0.42 -3.10 5.95
CA PHE A 46 -1.08 -1.98 5.28
C PHE A 46 -0.73 -1.94 3.79
N PRO A 47 -1.71 -2.03 2.88
CA PRO A 47 -1.47 -1.97 1.43
C PRO A 47 -0.68 -0.72 1.00
N TRP A 48 -0.93 0.42 1.66
CA TRP A 48 -0.22 1.67 1.40
C TRP A 48 1.21 1.70 1.98
N GLY A 49 1.53 0.83 2.95
CA GLY A 49 2.89 0.71 3.51
C GLY A 49 3.92 0.17 2.51
N TYR A 50 3.47 -0.54 1.48
CA TYR A 50 4.33 -1.08 0.43
C TYR A 50 5.05 -0.01 -0.40
N TYR A 51 4.59 1.25 -0.37
CA TYR A 51 5.34 2.35 -0.97
C TYR A 51 6.69 2.59 -0.30
N GLY A 52 6.79 2.38 1.02
CA GLY A 52 8.07 2.46 1.72
C GLY A 52 8.86 1.17 1.70
N LEU A 53 8.19 0.01 1.80
CA LEU A 53 8.86 -1.29 1.78
C LEU A 53 9.62 -1.54 0.47
N LEU A 54 9.06 -1.07 -0.65
CA LEU A 54 9.64 -1.22 -1.99
C LEU A 54 10.56 -0.06 -2.39
N LEU A 55 10.94 0.83 -1.46
CA LEU A 55 11.96 1.84 -1.73
C LEU A 55 13.28 1.16 -2.07
N LEU A 56 13.83 1.54 -3.23
CA LEU A 56 15.11 1.04 -3.72
C LEU A 56 16.32 1.71 -3.05
N VAL A 57 16.08 2.75 -2.26
CA VAL A 57 17.11 3.52 -1.59
C VAL A 57 16.89 3.43 -0.09
N GLN A 58 17.94 3.06 0.63
CA GLN A 58 17.98 3.11 2.08
C GLN A 58 18.87 4.27 2.52
N MET A 59 18.40 4.99 3.53
CA MET A 59 19.14 6.07 4.18
C MET A 59 19.71 5.55 5.49
N HIS A 60 21.03 5.65 5.68
CA HIS A 60 21.69 5.38 6.95
C HIS A 60 22.28 6.67 7.50
N TRP A 61 21.80 7.08 8.68
CA TRP A 61 22.28 8.25 9.38
C TRP A 61 23.23 7.84 10.49
N GLU A 62 24.45 8.36 10.46
CA GLU A 62 25.46 8.10 11.46
C GLU A 62 25.61 9.32 12.38
N GLU A 63 25.21 9.17 13.65
CA GLU A 63 25.12 10.28 14.60
C GLU A 63 26.49 10.91 14.92
N ALA A 64 27.54 10.07 15.01
CA ALA A 64 28.88 10.48 15.37
C ALA A 64 29.55 11.36 14.30
N THR A 65 29.34 11.03 13.02
CA THR A 65 29.96 11.74 11.89
C THR A 65 29.03 12.81 11.30
N ARG A 66 27.73 12.78 11.64
CA ARG A 66 26.67 13.60 11.04
C ARG A 66 26.59 13.45 9.52
N ILE A 67 26.94 12.27 9.01
CA ILE A 67 26.90 11.96 7.59
C ILE A 67 25.70 11.07 7.31
N THR A 68 24.95 11.42 6.26
CA THR A 68 23.92 10.58 5.68
C THR A 68 24.51 9.81 4.52
N THR A 69 24.46 8.48 4.56
CA THR A 69 24.81 7.65 3.42
C THR A 69 23.55 7.06 2.79
N PHE A 70 23.55 6.98 1.46
CA PHE A 70 22.47 6.39 0.69
C PHE A 70 23.01 5.15 -0.02
N SER A 71 22.35 4.01 0.20
CA SER A 71 22.72 2.75 -0.44
C SER A 71 21.53 2.18 -1.21
N TRP A 72 21.85 1.43 -2.26
CA TRP A 72 20.85 0.68 -3.00
C TRP A 72 20.38 -0.51 -2.16
N ARG A 73 19.07 -0.66 -2.06
CA ARG A 73 18.40 -1.76 -1.40
C ARG A 73 17.59 -2.54 -2.43
N THR A 74 17.77 -3.85 -2.46
CA THR A 74 16.91 -4.74 -3.22
C THR A 74 15.64 -5.03 -2.40
N PRO A 75 14.44 -4.85 -2.97
CA PRO A 75 13.20 -5.19 -2.28
C PRO A 75 13.15 -6.69 -1.96
N GLU A 76 12.62 -7.05 -0.79
CA GLU A 76 12.49 -8.46 -0.44
C GLU A 76 11.43 -9.12 -1.34
N PRO A 77 11.70 -10.32 -1.90
CA PRO A 77 10.72 -11.02 -2.74
C PRO A 77 9.38 -11.25 -2.04
N LEU A 78 9.41 -11.42 -0.71
CA LEU A 78 8.21 -11.56 0.12
C LEU A 78 7.31 -10.33 0.04
N ASP A 79 7.88 -9.12 0.05
CA ASP A 79 7.10 -7.87 -0.01
C ASP A 79 6.39 -7.75 -1.38
N VAL A 80 7.04 -8.18 -2.45
CA VAL A 80 6.44 -8.23 -3.79
C VAL A 80 5.30 -9.24 -3.84
N LEU A 81 5.50 -10.45 -3.29
CA LEU A 81 4.47 -11.49 -3.24
C LEU A 81 3.23 -11.01 -2.47
N LEU A 82 3.43 -10.39 -1.30
CA LEU A 82 2.34 -9.86 -0.49
C LEU A 82 1.60 -8.70 -1.17
N LEU A 83 2.30 -7.85 -1.92
CA LEU A 83 1.67 -6.81 -2.73
C LEU A 83 0.76 -7.41 -3.82
N VAL A 84 1.22 -8.47 -4.50
CA VAL A 84 0.41 -9.19 -5.48
C VAL A 84 -0.81 -9.82 -4.80
N MET A 85 -0.65 -10.40 -3.61
CA MET A 85 -1.77 -10.94 -2.84
C MET A 85 -2.81 -9.87 -2.52
N TRP A 86 -2.40 -8.66 -2.12
CA TRP A 86 -3.31 -7.54 -1.90
C TRP A 86 -4.07 -7.14 -3.17
N TRP A 87 -3.39 -7.08 -4.32
CA TRP A 87 -4.04 -6.81 -5.61
C TRP A 87 -5.10 -7.87 -5.95
N VAL A 88 -4.77 -9.15 -5.81
CA VAL A 88 -5.72 -10.25 -6.05
C VAL A 88 -6.90 -10.18 -5.08
N ALA A 89 -6.65 -9.93 -3.79
CA ALA A 89 -7.70 -9.80 -2.78
C ALA A 89 -8.69 -8.68 -3.14
N PHE A 90 -8.19 -7.50 -3.54
CA PHE A 90 -9.06 -6.40 -3.98
C PHE A 90 -9.82 -6.73 -5.27
N GLY A 91 -9.19 -7.43 -6.21
CA GLY A 91 -9.84 -7.90 -7.43
C GLY A 91 -11.00 -8.87 -7.14
N VAL A 92 -10.77 -9.89 -6.31
CA VAL A 92 -11.77 -10.91 -5.95
C VAL A 92 -12.93 -10.29 -5.16
N ILE A 93 -12.62 -9.43 -4.17
CA ILE A 93 -13.66 -8.72 -3.39
C ILE A 93 -14.48 -7.82 -4.31
N GLY A 94 -13.82 -7.05 -5.19
CA GLY A 94 -14.49 -6.23 -6.19
C GLY A 94 -15.44 -7.07 -7.04
N TYR A 95 -14.91 -8.12 -7.68
CA TYR A 95 -15.69 -9.02 -8.54
C TYR A 95 -16.91 -9.61 -7.81
N GLY A 96 -16.72 -10.17 -6.61
CA GLY A 96 -17.81 -10.77 -5.84
C GLY A 96 -18.90 -9.77 -5.39
N LEU A 97 -18.53 -8.50 -5.18
CA LEU A 97 -19.49 -7.44 -4.85
C LEU A 97 -20.28 -6.94 -6.08
N PHE A 98 -19.67 -6.97 -7.27
CA PHE A 98 -20.34 -6.53 -8.50
C PHE A 98 -21.21 -7.62 -9.13
N ALA A 99 -20.75 -8.88 -9.13
CA ALA A 99 -21.54 -10.00 -9.63
C ALA A 99 -22.89 -10.16 -8.90
N ARG A 100 -22.98 -9.74 -7.63
CA ARG A 100 -24.23 -9.77 -6.83
C ARG A 100 -25.16 -8.58 -7.06
N LYS A 101 -24.76 -7.55 -7.81
CA LYS A 101 -25.62 -6.40 -8.15
C LYS A 101 -26.35 -6.58 -9.48
N GLU A 102 -25.96 -7.56 -10.28
CA GLU A 102 -26.55 -7.85 -11.59
C GLU A 102 -27.67 -8.91 -11.54
N GLU A 103 -27.99 -9.45 -10.35
CA GLU A 103 -29.20 -10.25 -10.06
C GLU A 103 -30.25 -9.42 -9.30
#